data_AF-A0A2E7C3J8-F1
#
_entry.id   AF-A0A2E7C3J8-F1
#
_cell.length_a   1.000
_cell.length_b   1.000
_cell.length_c   1.000
_cell.angle_alpha   90.00
_cell.angle_beta   90.00
_cell.angle_gamma   90.00
#
_symmetry.space_group_name_H-M   'P 1'
#
loop_
_entity.id
_entity.type
_entity.pdbx_description
1 polymer ?
#
loop_
_entity_poly.entity_id
_entity_poly.type
_entity_poly.pdbx_seq_one_letter_code
_entity_poly.pdbx_strand_id
1 'polypeptide(L)'
;MQAVDSGDLPTDELQLIRAMGFARGVRAGDRREGLSPPTRFDWPMHTNRQLDLGEEAAAAALTGFVLRQLRDRDCHGLVLLGERAGQYLLQPELDGVRTVRLPACAEMIAAPALKRDAWLALLALEH
;
A
#
# COMPACT_ATOMS: atom_id res chain seq x y z
N MET A 1 27.67 0.67 14.51
CA MET A 1 27.48 0.38 13.08
C MET A 1 26.10 -0.22 12.92
N GLN A 2 25.07 0.60 12.69
CA GLN A 2 23.74 0.10 12.35
C GLN A 2 23.71 -0.15 10.85
N ALA A 3 23.36 -1.39 10.48
CA ALA A 3 23.18 -1.77 9.09
C ALA A 3 22.10 -0.90 8.48
N VAL A 4 22.44 -0.26 7.36
CA VAL A 4 21.47 0.41 6.48
C VAL A 4 20.52 -0.68 6.02
N ASP A 5 19.30 -0.64 6.54
CA ASP A 5 18.22 -1.55 6.17
C ASP A 5 18.05 -1.45 4.66
N SER A 6 18.31 -2.55 3.96
CA SER A 6 18.09 -2.64 2.53
C SER A 6 16.60 -2.45 2.36
N GLY A 7 16.14 -1.32 1.82
CA GLY A 7 14.75 -0.86 1.85
C GLY A 7 13.71 -1.71 1.11
N ASP A 8 13.93 -3.01 1.06
CA ASP A 8 12.97 -4.03 0.68
C ASP A 8 12.13 -4.41 1.90
N LEU A 9 10.83 -4.60 1.70
CA LEU A 9 9.99 -5.17 2.75
C LEU A 9 10.54 -6.55 3.15
N PRO A 10 10.49 -6.91 4.44
CA PRO A 10 10.81 -8.26 4.89
C PRO A 10 10.04 -9.32 4.09
N THR A 11 10.69 -10.44 3.77
CA THR A 11 10.10 -11.52 2.97
C THR A 11 8.73 -11.96 3.49
N ASP A 12 8.57 -12.07 4.81
CA ASP A 12 7.32 -12.53 5.42
C ASP A 12 6.17 -11.53 5.22
N GLU A 13 6.46 -10.23 5.22
CA GLU A 13 5.46 -9.20 4.96
C GLU A 13 5.03 -9.20 3.50
N LEU A 14 5.98 -9.35 2.57
CA LEU A 14 5.68 -9.51 1.15
C LEU A 14 4.86 -10.77 0.88
N GLN A 15 5.18 -11.89 1.55
CA GLN A 15 4.40 -13.12 1.44
C GLN A 15 2.98 -12.94 1.99
N LEU A 16 2.81 -12.24 3.10
CA LEU A 16 1.48 -11.94 3.65
C LEU A 16 0.65 -11.08 2.68
N ILE A 17 1.24 -10.04 2.10
CA ILE A 17 0.56 -9.20 1.08
C ILE A 17 0.14 -10.03 -0.13
N ARG A 18 1.04 -10.89 -0.63
CA ARG A 18 0.75 -11.81 -1.74
C ARG A 18 -0.36 -12.79 -1.39
N ALA A 19 -0.34 -13.36 -0.19
CA ALA A 19 -1.37 -14.28 0.27
C ALA A 19 -2.74 -13.59 0.37
N MET A 20 -2.79 -12.36 0.90
CA MET A 20 -4.03 -11.56 0.94
C MET A 20 -4.55 -11.25 -0.46
N GLY A 21 -3.67 -10.82 -1.38
CA GLY A 21 -4.04 -10.56 -2.77
C GLY A 21 -4.54 -11.81 -3.49
N PHE A 22 -3.86 -12.95 -3.30
CA PHE A 22 -4.25 -14.23 -3.86
C PHE A 22 -5.61 -14.71 -3.33
N ALA A 23 -5.82 -14.65 -2.00
CA ALA A 23 -7.09 -15.04 -1.39
C ALA A 23 -8.27 -14.21 -1.93
N ARG A 24 -8.05 -12.93 -2.21
CA ARG A 24 -9.04 -12.06 -2.86
C ARG A 24 -9.27 -12.42 -4.33
N GLY A 25 -8.20 -12.64 -5.10
CA GLY A 25 -8.32 -13.04 -6.51
C GLY A 25 -9.09 -14.35 -6.69
N VAL A 26 -8.79 -15.36 -5.86
CA VAL A 26 -9.52 -16.64 -5.85
C VAL A 26 -11.00 -16.45 -5.54
N ARG A 27 -11.35 -15.59 -4.57
CA ARG A 27 -12.76 -15.32 -4.21
C ARG A 27 -13.52 -14.56 -5.29
N ALA A 28 -12.86 -13.62 -5.97
CA ALA A 28 -13.45 -12.87 -7.09
C ALA A 28 -13.65 -13.74 -8.36
N GLY A 29 -13.23 -15.01 -8.34
CA GLY A 29 -13.22 -15.87 -9.52
C GLY A 29 -12.20 -15.43 -10.58
N ASP A 30 -11.28 -14.54 -10.20
CA ASP A 30 -10.31 -13.97 -11.11
C ASP A 30 -9.19 -15.00 -11.35
N ARG A 31 -9.10 -15.47 -12.59
CA ARG A 31 -8.04 -16.38 -13.06
C ARG A 31 -6.75 -15.63 -13.40
N ARG A 32 -6.68 -14.32 -13.14
CA ARG A 32 -5.48 -13.51 -13.39
C ARG A 32 -4.29 -14.02 -12.57
N GLU A 33 -3.52 -14.87 -13.24
CA GLU A 33 -2.18 -15.26 -12.86
C GLU A 33 -1.29 -14.03 -12.78
N GLY A 34 -0.73 -13.79 -11.59
CA GLY A 34 0.34 -12.84 -11.36
C GLY A 34 -0.08 -11.64 -10.54
N LEU A 35 0.16 -11.69 -9.22
CA LEU A 35 0.34 -10.47 -8.44
C LEU A 35 1.41 -9.62 -9.13
N SER A 36 1.04 -8.41 -9.57
CA SER A 36 2.02 -7.45 -10.09
C SER A 36 3.15 -7.27 -9.08
N PRO A 37 4.40 -7.12 -9.55
CA PRO A 37 5.53 -6.91 -8.67
C PRO A 37 5.26 -5.69 -7.76
N PRO A 38 5.73 -5.74 -6.49
CA PRO A 38 5.61 -4.60 -5.60
C PRO A 38 6.30 -3.39 -6.24
N THR A 39 5.69 -2.22 -6.10
CA THR A 39 6.25 -0.98 -6.63
C THR A 39 6.70 -0.13 -5.45
N ARG A 40 7.91 0.44 -5.57
CA ARG A 40 8.52 1.27 -4.55
C ARG A 40 8.48 2.73 -4.98
N PHE A 41 8.21 3.61 -4.02
CA PHE A 41 8.30 5.05 -4.20
C PHE A 41 9.46 5.56 -3.37
N ASP A 42 10.48 6.11 -4.04
CA ASP A 42 11.64 6.73 -3.41
C ASP A 42 11.56 8.25 -3.57
N TRP A 43 11.69 8.97 -2.46
CA TRP A 43 11.77 10.43 -2.43
C TRP A 43 13.17 10.85 -1.97
N PRO A 44 13.78 11.89 -2.58
CA PRO A 44 13.27 12.70 -3.68
C PRO A 44 13.38 12.02 -5.05
N MET A 45 12.38 12.26 -5.91
CA MET A 45 12.36 11.72 -7.28
C MET A 45 13.48 12.30 -8.18
N HIS A 46 14.08 13.42 -7.76
CA HIS A 46 15.15 14.10 -8.49
C HIS A 46 16.16 14.73 -7.53
N THR A 47 17.40 14.87 -7.97
CA THR A 47 18.46 15.60 -7.24
C THR A 47 18.52 17.08 -7.60
N ASN A 48 17.59 17.56 -8.44
CA ASN A 48 17.58 18.95 -8.89
C ASN A 48 17.10 19.89 -7.77
N ARG A 49 18.02 20.70 -7.23
CA ARG A 49 17.77 21.64 -6.13
C ARG A 49 16.86 22.83 -6.50
N GLN A 50 16.53 22.98 -7.77
CA GLN A 50 15.62 24.04 -8.24
C GLN A 50 14.14 23.70 -8.06
N LEU A 51 13.83 22.42 -7.84
CA LEU A 51 12.47 21.95 -7.59
C LEU A 51 12.25 21.88 -6.08
N ASP A 52 11.03 22.20 -5.66
CA ASP A 52 10.66 22.16 -4.26
C ASP A 52 10.80 20.73 -3.71
N LEU A 53 11.58 20.58 -2.65
CA LEU A 53 11.83 19.32 -1.95
C LEU A 53 11.12 19.29 -0.58
N GLY A 54 10.21 20.24 -0.34
CA GLY A 54 9.42 20.33 0.87
C GLY A 54 8.46 19.17 1.07
N GLU A 55 7.90 19.10 2.27
CA GLU A 55 6.95 18.07 2.69
C GLU A 55 5.69 18.05 1.81
N GLU A 56 5.17 19.23 1.43
CA GLU A 56 4.00 19.32 0.54
C GLU A 56 4.28 18.75 -0.85
N ALA A 57 5.47 19.02 -1.41
CA ALA A 57 5.89 18.47 -2.69
C ALA A 57 6.03 16.94 -2.61
N ALA A 58 6.58 16.42 -1.51
CA ALA A 58 6.70 14.99 -1.27
C ALA A 58 5.31 14.31 -1.16
N ALA A 59 4.38 14.92 -0.43
CA ALA A 59 3.01 14.45 -0.27
C ALA A 59 2.24 14.45 -1.61
N ALA A 60 2.37 15.53 -2.39
CA ALA A 60 1.76 15.62 -3.72
C ALA A 60 2.34 14.57 -4.68
N ALA A 61 3.67 14.37 -4.67
CA ALA A 61 4.35 13.39 -5.50
C ALA A 61 3.93 11.95 -5.15
N LEU A 62 3.88 11.61 -3.86
CA LEU A 62 3.41 10.31 -3.37
C LEU A 62 1.95 10.07 -3.74
N THR A 63 1.09 11.07 -3.53
CA THR A 63 -0.35 10.96 -3.83
C THR A 63 -0.60 10.77 -5.32
N GLY A 64 0.06 11.56 -6.16
CA GLY A 64 -0.02 11.41 -7.62
C GLY A 64 0.51 10.07 -8.11
N PHE A 65 1.56 9.54 -7.48
CA PHE A 65 2.07 8.20 -7.74
C PHE A 65 1.03 7.11 -7.41
N VAL A 66 0.39 7.18 -6.23
CA VAL A 66 -0.65 6.23 -5.83
C VAL A 66 -1.86 6.30 -6.76
N LEU A 67 -2.37 7.49 -7.06
CA LEU A 67 -3.49 7.68 -7.98
C LEU A 67 -3.21 7.13 -9.38
N ARG A 68 -1.98 7.32 -9.87
CA ARG A 68 -1.54 6.74 -11.15
C ARG A 68 -1.57 5.21 -11.08
N GLN A 69 -1.03 4.59 -10.02
CA GLN A 69 -1.09 3.14 -9.88
C GLN A 69 -2.52 2.61 -9.79
N LEU A 70 -3.42 3.32 -9.09
CA LEU A 70 -4.82 2.94 -9.00
C LEU A 70 -5.50 2.97 -10.36
N ARG A 71 -5.30 4.04 -11.14
CA ARG A 71 -5.89 4.17 -12.48
C ARG A 71 -5.28 3.18 -13.48
N ASP A 72 -3.96 3.10 -13.54
CA ASP A 72 -3.26 2.30 -14.55
C ASP A 72 -3.48 0.79 -14.35
N ARG A 73 -3.84 0.37 -13.14
CA ARG A 73 -4.17 -1.03 -12.80
C ARG A 73 -5.66 -1.30 -12.60
N ASP A 74 -6.52 -0.31 -12.85
CA ASP A 74 -7.97 -0.38 -12.66
C ASP A 74 -8.35 -0.87 -11.25
N CYS A 75 -7.66 -0.36 -10.23
CA CYS A 75 -7.90 -0.73 -8.85
C CYS A 75 -9.18 -0.08 -8.31
N HIS A 76 -10.08 -0.88 -7.74
CA HIS A 76 -11.33 -0.40 -7.15
C HIS A 76 -11.20 0.18 -5.75
N GLY A 77 -10.02 0.13 -5.14
CA GLY A 77 -9.79 0.64 -3.80
C GLY A 77 -8.33 0.59 -3.36
N LEU A 78 -8.08 1.19 -2.21
CA LEU A 78 -6.78 1.34 -1.59
C LEU A 78 -6.79 0.67 -0.20
N VAL A 79 -5.77 -0.12 0.08
CA VAL A 79 -5.56 -0.72 1.41
C VAL A 79 -4.31 -0.10 2.02
N LEU A 80 -4.47 0.53 3.18
CA LEU A 80 -3.38 1.14 3.95
C LEU A 80 -2.99 0.22 5.10
N LEU A 81 -1.72 -0.20 5.14
CA LEU A 81 -1.20 -1.16 6.12
C LEU A 81 -0.41 -0.44 7.21
N GLY A 82 -1.00 -0.35 8.41
CA GLY A 82 -0.45 0.31 9.59
C GLY A 82 -1.03 1.72 9.81
N GLU A 83 -0.98 2.20 11.05
CA GLU A 83 -1.54 3.50 11.45
C GLU A 83 -0.94 4.68 10.66
N ARG A 84 0.36 4.63 10.43
CA ARG A 84 1.09 5.69 9.71
C ARG A 84 0.97 5.58 8.19
N ALA A 85 0.40 4.50 7.67
CA ALA A 85 0.17 4.37 6.24
C ALA A 85 -0.80 5.46 5.77
N GLY A 86 -0.39 6.16 4.72
CA GLY A 86 -1.17 7.27 4.18
C GLY A 86 -1.10 8.58 4.96
N GLN A 87 -0.27 8.72 6.01
CA GLN A 87 -0.10 10.00 6.72
C GLN A 87 0.41 11.14 5.80
N TYR A 88 1.11 10.77 4.72
CA TYR A 88 1.62 11.69 3.70
C TYR A 88 0.76 11.73 2.44
N LEU A 89 -0.39 11.05 2.43
CA LEU A 89 -1.32 11.10 1.31
C LEU A 89 -2.30 12.26 1.51
N LEU A 90 -2.46 13.07 0.45
CA LEU A 90 -3.40 14.17 0.43
C LEU A 90 -4.82 13.60 0.35
N GLN A 91 -5.54 13.58 1.48
CA GLN A 91 -6.90 13.03 1.58
C GLN A 91 -7.88 13.59 0.54
N PRO A 92 -7.91 14.91 0.24
CA PRO A 92 -8.85 15.46 -0.74
C PRO A 92 -8.74 14.84 -2.13
N GLU A 93 -7.54 14.40 -2.51
CA GLU A 93 -7.28 13.74 -3.80
C GLU A 93 -7.72 12.27 -3.82
N LEU A 94 -7.98 11.69 -2.64
CA LEU A 94 -8.39 10.29 -2.44
C LEU A 94 -9.86 10.13 -2.07
N ASP A 95 -10.65 11.21 -1.96
CA ASP A 95 -12.06 11.16 -1.54
C ASP A 95 -12.93 10.22 -2.43
N GLY A 96 -12.56 10.05 -3.70
CA GLY A 96 -13.22 9.12 -4.62
C GLY A 96 -12.74 7.66 -4.54
N VAL A 97 -11.71 7.37 -3.75
CA VAL A 97 -11.07 6.07 -3.65
C VAL A 97 -11.51 5.37 -2.37
N ARG A 98 -12.17 4.21 -2.52
CA ARG A 98 -12.53 3.37 -1.37
C ARG A 98 -11.27 2.94 -0.64
N THR A 99 -11.07 3.46 0.57
CA THR A 99 -9.84 3.23 1.33
C THR A 99 -10.16 2.48 2.62
N VAL A 100 -9.44 1.38 2.89
CA VAL A 100 -9.52 0.66 4.16
C VAL A 100 -8.16 0.66 4.84
N ARG A 101 -8.16 0.75 6.17
CA ARG A 101 -6.96 0.64 7.00
C ARG A 101 -6.91 -0.73 7.65
N LEU A 102 -5.73 -1.34 7.63
CA LEU A 102 -5.43 -2.58 8.32
C LEU A 102 -4.22 -2.36 9.22
N PRO A 103 -3.99 -3.25 10.21
CA PRO A 103 -2.73 -3.27 10.95
C PRO A 103 -1.53 -3.46 10.01
N ALA A 104 -0.33 -3.10 10.48
CA ALA A 104 0.89 -3.33 9.71
C ALA A 104 1.13 -4.84 9.53
N CYS A 105 1.82 -5.23 8.45
CA CYS A 105 2.12 -6.65 8.22
C CYS A 105 2.96 -7.24 9.36
N ALA A 106 3.95 -6.50 9.87
CA ALA A 106 4.70 -6.88 11.06
C ALA A 106 3.80 -7.18 12.28
N GLU A 107 2.78 -6.35 12.53
CA GLU A 107 1.84 -6.53 13.64
C GLU A 107 0.97 -7.78 13.41
N MET A 108 0.45 -7.98 12.20
CA MET A 108 -0.33 -9.16 11.85
C MET A 108 0.48 -10.46 11.93
N ILE A 109 1.78 -10.40 11.65
CA ILE A 109 2.69 -11.55 11.80
C ILE A 109 2.91 -11.84 13.29
N ALA A 110 3.19 -10.81 14.09
CA ALA A 110 3.42 -10.94 15.52
C ALA A 110 2.17 -11.37 16.31
N ALA A 111 1.00 -10.88 15.92
CA ALA A 111 -0.29 -11.15 16.56
C ALA A 111 -1.29 -11.74 15.54
N PRO A 112 -1.34 -13.08 15.36
CA PRO A 112 -2.20 -13.72 14.37
C PRO A 112 -3.69 -13.44 14.51
N ALA A 113 -4.17 -13.07 15.70
CA ALA A 113 -5.56 -12.69 15.94
C ALA A 113 -5.98 -11.48 15.07
N LEU A 114 -5.06 -10.55 14.79
CA LEU A 114 -5.31 -9.35 13.98
C LEU A 114 -5.62 -9.68 12.52
N LYS A 115 -5.20 -10.86 12.03
CA LYS A 115 -5.48 -11.29 10.64
C LYS A 115 -6.97 -11.46 10.39
N ARG A 116 -7.74 -11.88 11.41
CA ARG A 116 -9.19 -12.04 11.31
C ARG A 116 -9.86 -10.68 11.11
N ASP A 117 -9.48 -9.69 11.90
CA ASP A 117 -10.06 -8.35 11.83
C ASP A 117 -9.66 -7.66 10.53
N ALA A 118 -8.39 -7.81 10.12
CA ALA A 118 -7.91 -7.35 8.82
C ALA A 118 -8.70 -8.00 7.66
N TRP A 119 -9.00 -9.29 7.75
CA TRP A 119 -9.80 -9.98 6.74
C TRP A 119 -11.23 -9.44 6.65
N LEU A 120 -11.88 -9.17 7.79
CA LEU A 120 -13.22 -8.57 7.81
C LEU A 120 -13.23 -7.17 7.20
N ALA A 121 -12.21 -6.36 7.49
CA ALA A 121 -12.06 -5.03 6.89
C ALA A 121 -11.83 -5.12 5.37
N LEU A 122 -11.05 -6.10 4.89
CA LEU A 122 -10.87 -6.33 3.45
C LEU A 122 -12.18 -6.69 2.74
N LEU A 123 -13.05 -7.48 3.37
CA LEU A 123 -14.36 -7.83 2.80
C LEU A 123 -15.29 -6.62 2.66
N ALA A 124 -15.13 -5.60 3.51
CA ALA A 124 -15.91 -4.36 3.41
C ALA A 124 -15.64 -3.59 2.10
N LEU A 125 -14.54 -3.87 1.39
CA LEU A 125 -14.26 -3.29 0.08
C LEU A 125 -15.03 -3.95 -1.08
N GLU A 126 -15.72 -5.08 -0.85
CA GLU A 126 -16.45 -5.83 -1.88
C GLU A 126 -17.88 -5.30 -2.13
N HIS A 127 -18.42 -4.46 -1.24
CA HIS A 127 -19.75 -3.83 -1.32
C HIS A 127 -19.61 -2.34 -1.63
#